data_AF-A0A7G8VNM0-F1
#
_entry.id   AF-A0A7G8VNM0-F1
#
_cell.length_a   1.000
_cell.length_b   1.000
_cell.length_c   1.000
_cell.angle_alpha   90.00
_cell.angle_beta   90.00
_cell.angle_gamma   90.00
#
_symmetry.space_group_name_H-M   'P 1'
#
loop_
_entity.id
_entity.type
_entity.pdbx_description
1 polymer ?
#
loop_
_entity_poly.entity_id
_entity_poly.type
_entity_poly.pdbx_seq_one_letter_code
_entity_poly.pdbx_strand_id
1 'polypeptide(L)' 'MTPPTSLNPDARDRLYAECARAISEAGAERESLFLARLALLLFEQVGDEARCRDVLADALRALPVPSLSAS' A
#
# COMPACT_ATOMS: atom_id res chain seq x y z
N MET A 1 -16.94 7.80 20.10
CA MET A 1 -15.91 8.69 19.51
C MET A 1 -14.64 7.87 19.37
N THR A 2 -14.43 7.25 18.21
CA THR A 2 -13.29 6.34 17.98
C THR A 2 -12.06 7.21 17.72
N PRO A 3 -10.98 7.10 18.51
CA PRO A 3 -9.78 7.90 18.25
C PRO A 3 -9.22 7.52 16.87
N PRO A 4 -8.60 8.46 16.12
CA PRO A 4 -7.95 8.13 14.86
C PRO A 4 -6.87 7.07 15.14
N THR A 5 -7.01 5.90 14.54
CA THR A 5 -6.13 4.73 14.70
C THR A 5 -4.79 4.96 13.99
N SER A 6 -4.08 6.01 14.38
CA SER A 6 -2.75 6.28 13.87
C SER A 6 -1.75 5.38 14.59
N LEU A 7 -0.97 4.61 13.82
CA LEU A 7 0.13 3.82 14.36
C LEU A 7 1.11 4.73 15.12
N ASN A 8 1.63 4.25 16.25
CA ASN A 8 2.82 4.83 16.86
C ASN A 8 3.92 4.94 15.79
N PRO A 9 4.62 6.09 15.65
CA PRO A 9 5.74 6.27 14.72
C PRO A 9 6.71 5.08 14.67
N ASP A 10 7.16 4.56 15.81
CA ASP A 10 8.12 3.45 15.84
C ASP A 10 7.53 2.14 15.31
N ALA A 11 6.22 1.94 15.48
CA ALA A 11 5.52 0.79 14.95
C ALA A 11 5.31 0.93 13.44
N ARG A 12 5.01 2.13 12.97
CA ARG A 12 4.89 2.45 11.55
C ARG A 12 6.22 2.23 10.83
N ASP A 13 7.33 2.69 11.39
CA ASP A 13 8.66 2.54 10.78
C ASP A 13 9.08 1.08 10.70
N ARG A 14 8.81 0.29 11.75
CA ARG A 14 9.03 -1.17 11.74
C ARG A 14 8.19 -1.86 10.65
N LEU A 15 6.91 -1.53 10.54
CA LEU A 15 6.04 -2.08 9.49
C LEU A 15 6.49 -1.71 8.08
N TYR A 16 7.02 -0.49 7.88
CA TYR A 16 7.59 -0.08 6.60
C TYR A 16 8.84 -0.89 6.26
N ALA A 17 9.74 -1.11 7.22
CA ALA A 17 10.92 -1.95 7.02
C ALA A 17 10.54 -3.40 6.68
N GLU A 18 9.56 -3.97 7.38
CA GLU A 18 9.04 -5.31 7.12
C GLU A 18 8.38 -5.42 5.74
N CYS A 19 7.58 -4.43 5.35
CA CYS A 19 6.95 -4.39 4.04
C CYS A 19 7.99 -4.33 2.92
N ALA A 20 8.99 -3.44 3.03
CA ALA A 20 10.07 -3.33 2.04
C ALA A 20 10.88 -4.63 1.92
N ARG A 21 11.13 -5.30 3.06
CA ARG A 21 11.80 -6.61 3.07
C ARG A 21 10.96 -7.68 2.37
N ALA A 22 9.66 -7.73 2.64
CA ALA A 22 8.76 -8.70 2.02
C ALA A 22 8.64 -8.50 0.50
N ILE A 23 8.58 -7.25 0.03
CA ILE A 23 8.60 -6.91 -1.41
C ILE A 23 9.91 -7.40 -2.03
N SER A 24 11.05 -7.12 -1.39
CA SER A 24 12.36 -7.56 -1.86
C SER A 24 12.47 -9.08 -1.93
N GLU A 25 11.90 -9.79 -0.96
CA GLU A 25 11.88 -11.26 -0.91
C GLU A 25 10.94 -11.88 -1.96
N ALA A 26 9.83 -11.20 -2.29
CA ALA A 26 8.97 -11.59 -3.41
C ALA A 26 9.74 -11.49 -4.74
N GLY A 27 10.56 -10.45 -4.90
CA GLY A 27 11.34 -10.20 -6.11
C GLY A 27 10.49 -9.71 -7.28
N ALA A 28 11.15 -9.10 -8.28
CA ALA A 28 10.51 -8.34 -9.35
C ALA A 28 9.40 -9.12 -10.09
N GLU A 29 9.65 -10.38 -10.45
CA GLU A 29 8.72 -11.23 -11.19
C GLU A 29 7.39 -11.49 -10.45
N ARG A 30 7.41 -11.47 -9.11
CA ARG A 30 6.25 -11.79 -8.26
C ARG A 30 5.75 -10.59 -7.47
N GLU A 31 6.40 -9.43 -7.60
CA GLU A 31 6.10 -8.23 -6.83
C GLU A 31 4.64 -7.82 -6.97
N SER A 32 4.15 -7.73 -8.20
CA SER A 32 2.74 -7.37 -8.48
C SER A 32 1.75 -8.36 -7.84
N LEU A 33 2.05 -9.66 -7.90
CA LEU A 33 1.22 -10.69 -7.29
C LEU A 33 1.23 -10.59 -5.75
N PHE A 34 2.39 -10.35 -5.16
CA PHE A 34 2.54 -10.14 -3.72
C PHE A 34 1.76 -8.91 -3.27
N LEU A 35 1.92 -7.76 -3.94
CA LEU A 35 1.23 -6.52 -3.61
C LEU A 35 -0.28 -6.65 -3.75
N ALA A 36 -0.76 -7.30 -4.82
CA ALA A 36 -2.18 -7.58 -5.00
C ALA A 36 -2.74 -8.43 -3.86
N ARG A 37 -2.03 -9.51 -3.47
CA ARG A 37 -2.44 -10.36 -2.35
C ARG A 37 -2.42 -9.63 -1.01
N LEU A 38 -1.40 -8.81 -0.75
CA LEU A 38 -1.31 -7.99 0.45
C LEU A 38 -2.47 -6.99 0.53
N ALA A 39 -2.79 -6.30 -0.57
CA ALA A 39 -3.90 -5.36 -0.63
C ALA A 39 -5.25 -6.03 -0.35
N LEU A 40 -5.51 -7.21 -0.95
CA LEU A 40 -6.72 -7.98 -0.69
C LEU A 40 -6.85 -8.34 0.81
N LEU A 41 -5.79 -8.87 1.41
CA LEU A 41 -5.79 -9.22 2.84
C LEU A 41 -6.07 -8.00 3.72
N LEU A 42 -5.52 -6.83 3.38
CA LEU A 42 -5.76 -5.59 4.11
C LEU A 42 -7.19 -5.06 3.92
N PHE A 43 -7.77 -5.18 2.72
CA PHE A 43 -9.17 -4.81 2.48
C PHE A 43 -10.13 -5.66 3.31
N GLU A 44 -9.86 -6.96 3.47
CA GLU A 44 -10.63 -7.82 4.37
C GLU A 44 -10.54 -7.35 5.85
N GLN A 45 -9.38 -6.83 6.29
CA GLN A 45 -9.25 -6.24 7.63
C GLN A 45 -9.97 -4.89 7.77
N VAL A 46 -10.05 -4.11 6.69
CA VAL A 46 -10.75 -2.80 6.68
C VAL A 46 -12.26 -2.99 6.68
N GLY A 47 -12.78 -3.92 5.88
CA GLY A 47 -14.21 -4.28 5.84
C GLY A 47 -15.16 -3.18 5.35
N ASP A 48 -14.65 -2.10 4.76
CA ASP A 48 -15.42 -0.94 4.30
C ASP A 48 -15.11 -0.66 2.82
N GLU A 49 -16.07 -1.01 1.95
CA GLU A 49 -15.93 -0.85 0.49
C GLU A 49 -15.70 0.61 0.07
N ALA A 50 -16.45 1.55 0.65
CA ALA A 50 -16.35 2.96 0.27
C ALA A 50 -14.95 3.49 0.59
N ARG A 51 -14.46 3.20 1.79
CA ARG A 51 -13.11 3.56 2.20
C ARG A 51 -12.03 2.90 1.35
N CYS A 52 -12.21 1.63 0.96
CA CYS A 52 -11.29 0.95 0.06
C CYS A 52 -11.24 1.62 -1.33
N ARG A 53 -12.39 2.05 -1.87
CA ARG A 53 -12.44 2.79 -3.15
C ARG A 53 -11.73 4.13 -3.06
N ASP A 54 -11.90 4.87 -1.97
CA ASP A 54 -11.23 6.15 -1.77
C ASP A 54 -9.71 5.99 -1.73
N VAL A 55 -9.21 4.99 -1.00
CA VAL A 55 -7.77 4.69 -0.92
C VAL A 55 -7.20 4.28 -2.28
N LEU A 56 -7.94 3.49 -3.08
CA LEU A 56 -7.52 3.13 -4.43
C LEU A 56 -7.41 4.36 -5.34
N ALA A 57 -8.40 5.26 -5.29
CA ALA A 57 -8.37 6.49 -6.06
C ALA A 57 -7.20 7.41 -5.62
N ASP A 58 -6.93 7.51 -4.32
CA ASP A 58 -5.80 8.27 -3.78
C ASP A 58 -4.46 7.69 -4.25
N ALA A 59 -4.27 6.38 -4.17
CA ALA A 59 -3.06 5.71 -4.61
C ALA A 59 -2.80 5.92 -6.11
N LEU A 60 -3.85 5.81 -6.94
CA LEU A 60 -3.74 6.06 -8.38
C LEU A 60 -3.38 7.51 -8.71
N ARG A 61 -3.95 8.48 -7.98
CA ARG A 61 -3.63 9.91 -8.17
C ARG A 61 -2.20 10.26 -7.78
N ALA A 62 -1.61 9.52 -6.83
CA ALA A 62 -0.24 9.74 -6.37
C ALA A 62 0.83 9.13 -7.30
N LEU A 63 0.43 8.29 -8.28
CA LEU A 63 1.38 7.74 -9.23
C LEU A 63 2.01 8.88 -10.06
N PRO A 64 3.35 8.90 -10.20
CA PRO A 64 3.98 9.88 -11.06
C PRO A 64 3.49 9.68 -12.50
N VAL A 65 2.95 10.74 -13.11
CA VAL A 65 2.69 10.74 -14.56
C VAL A 65 4.04 10.56 -15.27
N PRO A 66 4.17 9.57 -16.18
CA PRO A 66 5.38 9.45 -16.99
C PRO A 66 5.57 10.77 -17.75
N SER A 67 6.65 11.49 -17.46
CA SER A 67 7.02 12.65 -18.26
C SER A 67 7.53 12.13 -19.61
N LEU A 68 6.76 12.33 -20.68
CA LEU A 68 7.16 12.05 -22.07
C LEU A 68 8.20 13.08 -22.54
N SER A 69 9.32 13.22 -21.84
CA SER A 69 10.40 14.14 -22.22
C SER A 69 11.75 13.52 -21.90
N ALA A 70 12.12 12.55 -22.73
CA ALA A 70 13.50 12.30 -23.14
C ALA A 70 13.43 11.48 -24.44
N SER A 71 13.38 12.20 -25.57
CA SER A 71 13.78 11.67 -26.88
C SER A 71 15.28 11.83 -27.04
#